data_AF-A0A7S7PUH1-F1
#
_entry.id   AF-A0A7S7PUH1-F1
#
_cell.length_a   1.000
_cell.length_b   1.000
_cell.length_c   1.000
_cell.angle_alpha   90.00
_cell.angle_beta   90.00
_cell.angle_gamma   90.00
#
_symmetry.space_group_name_H-M   'P 1'
#
loop_
_entity.id
_entity.type
_entity.pdbx_description
1 polymer ?
#
loop_
_entity_poly.entity_id
_entity_poly.type
_entity_poly.pdbx_seq_one_letter_code
_entity_poly.pdbx_strand_id
1 'polypeptide(L)' 'MIPGNLKQIVLDFETALLDGVRSGADEAGLTKVRDFAFDRLREVKDGPSPPPLETIYDFAAEITFKLHMALKAIRT' A
#
# COMPACT_ATOMS: atom_id res chain seq x y z
N MET A 1 -10.62 15.09 9.22
CA MET A 1 -9.48 15.44 8.34
C MET A 1 -8.64 14.18 8.21
N ILE A 2 -8.42 13.66 7.00
CA ILE A 2 -7.56 12.48 6.80
C ILE A 2 -6.12 12.93 7.10
N PRO A 3 -5.38 12.26 8.00
CA PRO A 3 -4.01 12.66 8.29
C PRO A 3 -3.14 12.47 7.04
N GLY A 4 -2.34 13.49 6.70
CA GLY A 4 -1.59 13.55 5.44
C GLY A 4 -0.62 12.38 5.23
N ASN A 5 -0.21 11.71 6.31
CA ASN A 5 0.66 10.54 6.28
C ASN A 5 0.01 9.32 5.60
N LEU A 6 -1.28 9.05 5.81
CA LEU A 6 -1.97 7.89 5.24
C LEU A 6 -2.11 7.99 3.72
N LYS A 7 -2.47 9.17 3.22
CA LYS A 7 -2.53 9.43 1.78
C LYS A 7 -1.15 9.29 1.13
N GLN A 8 -0.11 9.78 1.79
CA GLN A 8 1.25 9.66 1.27
C GLN A 8 1.69 8.20 1.18
N ILE A 9 1.35 7.35 2.16
CA ILE A 9 1.65 5.92 2.12
C ILE A 9 1.04 5.26 0.87
N VAL A 10 -0.20 5.60 0.54
CA VAL A 10 -0.86 5.06 -0.67
C VAL A 10 -0.18 5.56 -1.94
N LEU A 11 0.14 6.84 -2.05
CA LEU A 11 0.79 7.40 -3.24
C LEU A 11 2.19 6.80 -3.46
N ASP A 12 2.96 6.63 -2.39
CA ASP A 12 4.29 6.00 -2.45
C ASP A 12 4.16 4.52 -2.87
N PHE A 13 3.17 3.81 -2.31
CA PHE A 13 2.85 2.45 -2.71
C PHE A 13 2.44 2.35 -4.18
N GLU A 14 1.56 3.22 -4.66
CA GLU A 14 1.12 3.24 -6.06
C GLU A 14 2.29 3.46 -7.01
N THR A 15 3.16 4.41 -6.67
CA THR A 15 4.37 4.70 -7.47
C THR A 15 5.26 3.47 -7.56
N ALA A 16 5.59 2.86 -6.41
CA ALA A 16 6.43 1.66 -6.37
C ALA A 16 5.76 0.44 -7.04
N LEU A 17 4.44 0.30 -6.94
CA LEU A 17 3.68 -0.78 -7.57
C LEU A 17 3.71 -0.65 -9.10
N LEU A 18 3.47 0.55 -9.63
CA LEU A 18 3.51 0.84 -11.07
C LEU A 18 4.91 0.67 -11.64
N ASP A 19 5.94 1.10 -10.91
CA ASP A 19 7.34 0.90 -11.29
C ASP A 19 7.72 -0.59 -11.27
N GLY A 20 7.23 -1.35 -10.27
CA GLY A 20 7.37 -2.80 -10.21
C GLY A 20 6.75 -3.49 -11.43
N VAL A 21 5.51 -3.13 -11.78
CA VAL A 21 4.85 -3.66 -12.98
C VAL A 21 5.63 -3.30 -14.25
N ARG A 22 6.07 -2.05 -14.39
CA ARG A 22 6.84 -1.59 -15.56
C ARG A 22 8.18 -2.30 -15.71
N SER A 23 8.82 -2.65 -14.59
CA SER A 23 10.11 -3.35 -14.57
C SER A 23 9.99 -4.88 -14.69
N GLY A 24 8.78 -5.42 -14.75
CA GLY A 24 8.55 -6.86 -14.86
C GLY A 24 8.75 -7.61 -13.55
N ALA A 25 8.51 -6.96 -12.40
CA ALA A 25 8.52 -7.62 -11.11
C ALA A 25 7.47 -8.74 -11.07
N ASP A 26 7.85 -9.87 -10.46
CA ASP A 26 6.95 -10.98 -10.22
C ASP A 26 6.02 -10.72 -9.03
N GLU A 27 5.14 -11.68 -8.76
CA GLU A 27 4.20 -11.60 -7.63
C GLU A 27 4.90 -11.40 -6.29
N ALA A 28 6.06 -12.03 -6.07
CA ALA A 28 6.82 -11.87 -4.84
C ALA A 28 7.37 -10.45 -4.72
N GLY A 29 7.89 -9.87 -5.80
CA GLY A 29 8.35 -8.48 -5.87
C GLY A 29 7.23 -7.49 -5.56
N LEU A 30 6.07 -7.63 -6.21
CA LEU A 30 4.92 -6.74 -5.97
C LEU A 30 4.33 -6.91 -4.56
N THR A 31 4.36 -8.12 -4.01
CA THR A 31 3.94 -8.39 -2.63
C THR A 31 4.83 -7.69 -1.61
N LYS A 32 6.15 -7.64 -1.83
CA LYS A 32 7.08 -6.88 -0.97
C LYS A 32 6.76 -5.38 -0.94
N VAL A 33 6.32 -4.80 -2.06
CA VAL A 33 5.90 -3.39 -2.13
C VAL A 33 4.69 -3.14 -1.21
N ARG A 34 3.70 -4.05 -1.20
CA ARG A 34 2.58 -3.99 -0.25
C ARG A 34 3.06 -4.10 1.19
N ASP A 35 3.95 -5.05 1.49
CA ASP A 35 4.41 -5.28 2.85
C ASP A 35 5.10 -4.04 3.44
N PHE A 36 5.91 -3.35 2.63
CA PHE A 36 6.50 -2.06 3.02
C PHE A 36 5.44 -0.99 3.32
N ALA A 37 4.38 -0.91 2.52
CA ALA A 37 3.28 0.02 2.78
C ALA A 37 2.53 -0.35 4.08
N PHE A 38 2.37 -1.64 4.37
CA PHE A 38 1.73 -2.12 5.60
C PHE A 38 2.58 -1.84 6.84
N ASP A 39 3.90 -1.93 6.76
CA ASP A 39 4.80 -1.51 7.84
C ASP A 39 4.58 -0.05 8.19
N ARG A 40 4.50 0.83 7.19
CA ARG A 40 4.21 2.26 7.41
C ARG A 40 2.82 2.50 7.98
N LEU A 41 1.80 1.71 7.60
CA LEU A 41 0.48 1.78 8.24
C LEU A 41 0.55 1.36 9.73
N ARG A 42 1.36 0.36 10.07
CA ARG A 42 1.60 -0.05 11.47
C ARG A 42 2.31 1.06 12.26
N GLU A 43 3.30 1.72 11.68
CA GLU A 43 3.95 2.88 12.29
C GLU A 43 2.95 4.01 12.59
N VAL A 44 2.01 4.27 11.68
CA VAL A 44 0.93 5.26 11.92
C VAL A 44 0.01 4.83 13.06
N LYS A 45 -0.35 3.54 13.12
CA LYS A 45 -1.16 2.96 14.19
C LYS A 45 -0.49 3.07 15.56
N ASP A 46 0.82 2.90 15.61
CA ASP A 46 1.60 2.86 16.86
C ASP A 46 2.16 4.24 17.25
N GLY A 47 1.86 5.27 16.46
CA GLY A 47 2.28 6.66 16.69
C GLY A 47 1.57 7.34 17.86
N PRO A 48 1.99 8.57 18.22
CA PRO A 48 1.51 9.30 19.41
C PRO A 48 0.05 9.78 19.33
N SER A 49 -0.54 9.81 18.13
CA SER A 49 -1.94 10.20 17.90
C SER A 49 -2.50 9.42 16.71
N PRO A 50 -2.74 8.11 16.88
CA PRO A 50 -3.16 7.29 15.78
C PRO A 50 -4.59 7.68 15.33
N PRO A 51 -4.85 7.66 14.01
CA PRO A 51 -6.20 7.81 13.50
C PRO A 51 -7.08 6.62 13.95
N PRO A 52 -8.42 6.74 13.81
CA PRO A 52 -9.32 5.62 14.05
C PRO A 52 -8.87 4.37 13.26
N LEU A 53 -8.97 3.20 13.90
CA LEU A 53 -8.53 1.93 13.31
C LEU A 53 -9.25 1.64 11.98
N GLU A 54 -10.53 1.99 11.88
CA GLU A 54 -11.31 1.90 10.64
C GLU A 54 -10.65 2.67 9.49
N THR A 55 -10.12 3.87 9.75
CA THR A 55 -9.44 4.67 8.74
C THR A 55 -8.18 3.93 8.26
N ILE A 56 -7.39 3.34 9.17
CA ILE A 56 -6.20 2.57 8.80
C ILE A 56 -6.59 1.35 7.93
N TYR A 57 -7.69 0.69 8.28
CA TYR A 57 -8.20 -0.45 7.52
C TYR A 57 -8.72 -0.08 6.13
N ASP A 58 -9.34 1.09 5.96
CA ASP A 58 -9.75 1.60 4.66
C ASP A 58 -8.53 1.74 3.71
N PHE A 59 -7.44 2.33 4.20
CA PHE A 59 -6.19 2.45 3.43
C PHE A 59 -5.51 1.10 3.17
N ALA A 60 -5.55 0.18 4.12
CA ALA A 60 -5.03 -1.17 3.93
C ALA A 60 -5.83 -1.95 2.87
N ALA A 61 -7.16 -1.79 2.86
CA ALA A 61 -8.04 -2.38 1.85
C ALA A 61 -7.76 -1.80 0.46
N GLU A 62 -7.56 -0.48 0.37
CA GLU A 62 -7.18 0.19 -0.88
C GLU A 62 -5.86 -0.35 -1.45
N ILE A 63 -4.81 -0.44 -0.62
CA ILE A 63 -3.51 -1.01 -1.00
C ILE A 63 -3.67 -2.46 -1.49
N THR A 64 -4.45 -3.27 -0.76
CA THR A 64 -4.69 -4.68 -1.12
C THR A 64 -5.41 -4.81 -2.46
N PHE A 65 -6.43 -3.98 -2.70
CA PHE A 65 -7.19 -3.97 -3.94
C PHE A 65 -6.30 -3.60 -5.14
N LYS A 66 -5.46 -2.59 -5.00
CA LYS A 66 -4.51 -2.15 -6.03
C LYS A 66 -3.46 -3.22 -6.34
N LEU A 67 -2.90 -3.89 -5.33
CA LEU A 67 -2.02 -5.05 -5.55
C LEU A 67 -2.74 -6.14 -6.35
N HIS A 68 -3.97 -6.50 -5.98
CA HIS A 68 -4.74 -7.53 -6.69
C HIS A 68 -4.94 -7.16 -8.16
N MET A 69 -5.22 -5.89 -8.47
CA MET A 69 -5.27 -5.42 -9.85
C MET A 69 -3.94 -5.57 -10.59
N ALA A 70 -2.82 -5.19 -9.97
CA ALA A 70 -1.50 -5.35 -10.57
C ALA A 70 -1.13 -6.82 -10.81
N LEU A 71 -1.41 -7.71 -9.85
CA LEU A 71 -1.18 -9.15 -9.99
C LEU A 71 -2.01 -9.76 -11.12
N LYS A 72 -3.25 -9.30 -11.32
CA LYS A 72 -4.06 -9.71 -12.47
C LYS A 72 -3.42 -9.27 -13.79
N ALA A 73 -2.87 -8.06 -13.85
CA ALA A 73 -2.28 -7.50 -15.05
C ALA A 73 -0.96 -8.17 -15.48
N ILE A 74 -0.19 -8.72 -14.54
CA ILE A 74 1.09 -9.41 -14.87
C ILE A 74 0.93 -10.92 -15.12
N ARG A 75 -0.24 -11.49 -14.81
CA ARG A 75 -0.56 -12.91 -15.04
C ARG A 75 -1.23 -13.17 -16.40
N THR A 76 -1.59 -12.12 -17.13
CA THR A 76 -2.12 -12.15 -18.51
C THR A 76 -0.99 -12.06 -19.52
#